data_AF-A0A774MSG2-F1
#
_entry.id   AF-A0A774MSG2-F1
#
_cell.length_a   1.000
_cell.length_b   1.000
_cell.length_c   1.000
_cell.angle_alpha   90.00
_cell.angle_beta   90.00
_cell.angle_gamma   90.00
#
_symmetry.space_group_name_H-M   'P 1'
#
loop_
_entity.id
_entity.type
_entity.pdbx_description
1 polymer ?
#
loop_
_entity_poly.entity_id
_entity_poly.type
_entity_poly.pdbx_seq_one_letter_code
_entity_poly.pdbx_strand_id
1 'polypeptide(L)'
;TQLILNLVEGTPIKLIDGGQQKRCFTDIRDGIEALFRIIVNDGDRCDGKIINIGNPDNEASIQELATLLLDSFDKHPLRCHFPPFAGFQVVESRSYYGKGYQDVAHRKPSIDNARRCLGWEPSIAMRDTVEETLDFFLRSVDIAERAS
;
A
#
# COMPACT_ATOMS: atom_id res chain seq x y z
N THR A 1 -3.04 6.83 -0.63
CA THR A 1 -3.22 5.90 -1.78
C THR A 1 -4.57 6.20 -2.43
N GLN A 2 -4.78 5.88 -3.72
CA GLN A 2 -6.07 6.09 -4.42
C GLN A 2 -7.26 5.44 -3.69
N LEU A 3 -7.07 4.28 -3.04
CA LEU A 3 -8.14 3.58 -2.33
C LEU A 3 -8.65 4.38 -1.12
N ILE A 4 -7.74 5.00 -0.36
CA ILE A 4 -8.10 5.84 0.79
C ILE A 4 -8.87 7.09 0.31
N LEU A 5 -8.44 7.70 -0.80
CA LEU A 5 -9.15 8.83 -1.39
C LEU A 5 -10.59 8.45 -1.77
N ASN A 6 -10.79 7.27 -2.36
CA ASN A 6 -12.13 6.80 -2.71
C ASN A 6 -13.04 6.68 -1.47
N LEU A 7 -12.51 6.18 -0.35
CA LEU A 7 -13.25 6.09 0.92
C LEU A 7 -13.57 7.48 1.49
N VAL A 8 -12.60 8.41 1.44
CA VAL A 8 -12.76 9.79 1.93
C VAL A 8 -13.73 10.61 1.09
N GLU A 9 -13.76 10.40 -0.22
CA GLU A 9 -14.61 11.13 -1.18
C GLU A 9 -15.97 10.45 -1.39
N GLY A 10 -16.15 9.22 -0.91
CA GLY A 10 -17.36 8.44 -1.17
C GLY A 10 -17.50 8.01 -2.62
N THR A 11 -16.37 7.77 -3.31
CA THR A 11 -16.37 7.25 -4.69
C THR A 11 -16.11 5.74 -4.70
N PRO A 12 -16.57 5.00 -5.73
CA PRO A 12 -16.38 3.56 -5.77
C PRO A 12 -14.91 3.17 -5.85
N ILE A 13 -14.53 2.09 -5.17
CA ILE A 13 -13.21 1.48 -5.35
C ILE A 13 -13.22 0.65 -6.64
N LYS A 14 -12.42 1.08 -7.62
CA LYS A 14 -12.27 0.38 -8.90
C LYS A 14 -11.29 -0.79 -8.78
N LEU A 15 -11.78 -2.01 -8.99
CA LEU A 15 -11.00 -3.23 -9.06
C LEU A 15 -10.73 -3.56 -10.52
N ILE A 16 -9.53 -3.23 -10.99
CA ILE A 16 -9.14 -3.44 -12.39
C ILE A 16 -9.03 -4.94 -12.68
N ASP A 17 -9.78 -5.41 -13.68
CA ASP A 17 -9.91 -6.82 -14.04
C ASP A 17 -10.21 -7.73 -12.83
N GLY A 18 -11.01 -7.21 -11.89
CA GLY A 18 -11.40 -7.92 -10.67
C GLY A 18 -10.41 -7.82 -9.51
N GLY A 19 -9.28 -7.10 -9.67
CA GLY A 19 -8.38 -6.76 -8.57
C GLY A 19 -7.56 -7.93 -8.02
N GLN A 20 -7.40 -9.01 -8.80
CA GLN A 20 -6.72 -10.25 -8.40
C GLN A 20 -5.19 -10.17 -8.46
N GLN A 21 -4.64 -9.16 -9.13
CA GLN A 21 -3.20 -8.96 -9.20
C GLN A 21 -2.63 -8.70 -7.81
N LYS A 22 -1.54 -9.39 -7.48
CA LYS A 22 -0.90 -9.37 -6.16
C LYS A 22 0.29 -8.42 -6.11
N ARG A 23 0.45 -7.78 -4.95
CA ARG A 23 1.54 -6.87 -4.62
C ARG A 23 2.03 -7.16 -3.21
N CYS A 24 3.30 -6.86 -2.96
CA CYS A 24 3.86 -6.84 -1.62
C CYS A 24 3.87 -5.41 -1.08
N PHE A 25 3.32 -5.19 0.11
CA PHE A 25 3.22 -3.88 0.76
C PHE A 25 4.21 -3.76 1.90
N THR A 26 4.94 -2.65 1.94
CA THR A 26 6.03 -2.46 2.90
C THR A 26 5.76 -1.21 3.70
N ASP A 27 5.80 -1.34 5.04
CA ASP A 27 5.73 -0.18 5.92
C ASP A 27 6.90 0.77 5.64
N ILE A 28 6.63 2.07 5.71
CA ILE A 28 7.65 3.07 5.42
C ILE A 28 8.80 3.02 6.43
N ARG A 29 8.55 2.62 7.69
CA ARG A 29 9.60 2.48 8.71
C ARG A 29 10.57 1.36 8.36
N ASP A 30 10.05 0.20 7.95
CA ASP A 30 10.88 -0.91 7.44
C ASP A 30 11.68 -0.46 6.21
N GLY A 31 11.04 0.24 5.27
CA GLY A 31 11.69 0.72 4.04
C GLY A 31 12.79 1.76 4.28
N ILE A 32 12.54 2.72 5.17
CA ILE A 32 13.50 3.78 5.53
C ILE A 32 14.65 3.20 6.35
N GLU A 33 14.41 2.23 7.22
CA GLU A 33 15.48 1.54 7.93
C GLU A 33 16.44 0.83 6.96
N ALA A 34 15.91 0.13 5.93
CA ALA A 34 16.74 -0.47 4.89
C ALA A 34 17.56 0.58 4.13
N LEU A 35 16.90 1.69 3.72
CA LEU A 35 17.57 2.77 3.00
C LEU A 35 18.65 3.44 3.85
N PHE A 36 18.40 3.66 5.14
CA PHE A 36 19.37 4.19 6.09
C PHE A 36 20.61 3.29 6.18
N ARG A 37 20.44 1.97 6.26
CA ARG A 37 21.57 1.03 6.26
C ARG A 37 22.38 1.04 4.96
N ILE A 38 21.72 1.25 3.81
CA ILE A 38 22.42 1.45 2.54
C ILE A 38 23.30 2.70 2.59
N ILE A 39 22.79 3.80 3.15
CA ILE A 39 23.53 5.06 3.29
C ILE A 39 24.73 4.88 4.23
N VAL A 40 24.55 4.17 5.36
CA VAL A 40 25.65 3.85 6.28
C VAL A 40 26.73 3.01 5.61
N ASN A 41 26.34 2.12 4.69
CA ASN A 41 27.23 1.25 3.91
C ASN A 41 28.31 0.55 4.74
N ASP A 42 27.92 -0.01 5.88
CA ASP A 42 28.85 -0.66 6.81
C ASP A 42 29.68 -1.76 6.10
N GLY A 43 30.99 -1.56 6.05
CA GLY A 43 31.95 -2.46 5.38
C GLY A 43 31.86 -2.47 3.86
N ASP A 44 31.41 -1.37 3.22
CA ASP A 44 31.28 -1.21 1.76
C ASP A 44 30.43 -2.31 1.09
N ARG A 45 29.52 -2.92 1.86
CA ARG A 45 28.75 -4.11 1.45
C ARG A 45 27.70 -3.81 0.36
N CYS A 46 27.36 -2.54 0.15
CA CYS A 46 26.36 -2.10 -0.82
C CYS A 46 26.95 -1.68 -2.18
N ASP A 47 28.27 -1.61 -2.31
CA ASP A 47 28.93 -1.16 -3.53
C ASP A 47 28.61 -2.06 -4.73
N GLY A 48 28.11 -1.43 -5.79
CA GLY A 48 27.70 -2.12 -7.03
C GLY A 48 26.53 -3.10 -6.85
N LYS A 49 25.75 -3.00 -5.76
CA LYS A 49 24.63 -3.90 -5.49
C LYS A 49 23.31 -3.33 -6.00
N ILE A 50 22.43 -4.23 -6.41
CA ILE A 50 21.01 -3.96 -6.62
C ILE A 50 20.26 -4.63 -5.47
N ILE A 51 19.57 -3.84 -4.66
CA ILE A 51 18.93 -4.30 -3.42
C ILE A 51 17.43 -3.99 -3.52
N ASN A 52 16.59 -5.03 -3.53
CA ASN A 52 15.16 -4.84 -3.38
C ASN A 52 14.85 -4.55 -1.91
N ILE A 53 14.02 -3.55 -1.67
CA ILE A 53 13.47 -3.25 -0.35
C ILE A 53 11.97 -3.52 -0.45
N GLY A 54 11.51 -4.49 0.33
CA GLY A 54 10.09 -4.76 0.44
C GLY A 54 9.77 -5.87 1.44
N ASN A 55 8.51 -6.01 1.80
CA ASN A 55 8.03 -7.09 2.67
C ASN A 55 7.35 -8.21 1.85
N PRO A 56 8.05 -9.34 1.58
CA PRO A 56 7.51 -10.45 0.79
C PRO A 56 6.36 -11.21 1.49
N ASP A 57 6.19 -11.03 2.80
CA ASP A 57 5.16 -11.70 3.59
C ASP A 57 3.85 -10.91 3.59
N ASN A 58 3.93 -9.60 3.39
CA ASN A 58 2.77 -8.72 3.19
C ASN A 58 2.26 -8.75 1.74
N GLU A 59 2.09 -9.95 1.16
CA GLU A 59 1.52 -10.14 -0.17
C GLU A 59 0.00 -10.14 -0.11
N ALA A 60 -0.64 -9.27 -0.90
CA ALA A 60 -2.09 -9.22 -1.05
C ALA A 60 -2.48 -8.78 -2.46
N SER A 61 -3.65 -9.24 -2.90
CA SER A 61 -4.34 -8.70 -4.08
C SER A 61 -4.86 -7.29 -3.81
N ILE A 62 -5.19 -6.56 -4.87
CA ILE A 62 -5.82 -5.24 -4.74
C ILE A 62 -7.18 -5.35 -4.05
N GLN A 63 -7.94 -6.43 -4.30
CA GLN A 63 -9.20 -6.70 -3.62
C GLN A 63 -9.00 -6.94 -2.12
N GLU A 64 -8.01 -7.74 -1.74
CA GLU A 64 -7.70 -8.02 -0.33
C GLU A 64 -7.26 -6.74 0.41
N LEU A 65 -6.38 -5.94 -0.20
CA LEU A 65 -5.99 -4.63 0.35
C LEU A 65 -7.21 -3.71 0.52
N ALA A 66 -8.07 -3.63 -0.49
CA ALA A 66 -9.24 -2.77 -0.45
C ALA A 66 -10.25 -3.19 0.63
N THR A 67 -10.40 -4.49 0.84
CA THR A 67 -11.24 -5.06 1.91
C THR A 67 -10.65 -4.75 3.28
N LEU A 68 -9.34 -4.96 3.48
CA LEU A 68 -8.66 -4.63 4.73
C LEU A 68 -8.75 -3.13 5.07
N LEU A 69 -8.60 -2.27 4.05
CA LEU A 69 -8.78 -0.83 4.20
C LEU A 69 -10.22 -0.46 4.60
N LEU A 70 -11.22 -1.06 3.95
CA LEU A 70 -12.63 -0.83 4.28
C LEU A 70 -12.95 -1.26 5.71
N ASP A 71 -12.50 -2.45 6.12
CA ASP A 71 -12.69 -2.96 7.48
C ASP A 71 -12.06 -2.05 8.54
N SER A 72 -10.86 -1.51 8.26
CA SER A 72 -10.19 -0.55 9.13
C SER A 72 -10.92 0.79 9.15
N PHE A 73 -11.38 1.26 7.99
CA PHE A 73 -12.12 2.50 7.83
C PHE A 73 -13.45 2.50 8.58
N ASP A 74 -14.25 1.44 8.46
CA ASP A 74 -15.55 1.34 9.12
C ASP A 74 -15.44 1.24 10.65
N LYS A 75 -14.30 0.77 11.18
CA LYS A 75 -13.99 0.75 12.61
C LYS A 75 -13.33 2.04 13.12
N HIS A 76 -12.92 2.94 12.21
CA HIS A 76 -12.14 4.11 12.58
C HIS A 76 -13.00 5.14 13.36
N PRO A 77 -12.48 5.78 14.42
CA PRO A 77 -13.26 6.77 15.20
C PRO A 77 -13.81 7.93 14.37
N LEU A 78 -13.07 8.36 13.33
CA LEU A 78 -13.48 9.45 12.43
C LEU A 78 -14.42 8.99 11.30
N ARG A 79 -14.83 7.72 11.25
CA ARG A 79 -15.66 7.17 10.16
C ARG A 79 -16.91 7.99 9.87
N CYS A 80 -17.53 8.53 10.92
CA CYS A 80 -18.76 9.32 10.83
C CYS A 80 -18.62 10.64 10.05
N HIS A 81 -17.40 11.13 9.82
CA HIS A 81 -17.15 12.36 9.06
C HIS A 81 -17.07 12.13 7.54
N PHE A 82 -17.14 10.89 7.09
CA PHE A 82 -16.96 10.53 5.68
C PHE A 82 -18.23 9.88 5.10
N PRO A 83 -18.45 9.98 3.77
CA PRO A 83 -19.61 9.41 3.11
C PRO A 83 -19.77 7.89 3.34
N PRO A 84 -20.96 7.31 3.06
CA PRO A 84 -21.11 5.87 2.98
C PRO A 84 -20.21 5.29 1.88
N PHE A 85 -19.79 4.04 2.06
CA PHE A 85 -18.98 3.36 1.05
C PHE A 85 -19.79 3.16 -0.23
N ALA A 86 -19.27 3.65 -1.37
CA ALA A 86 -19.94 3.57 -2.66
C ALA A 86 -19.81 2.21 -3.37
N GLY A 87 -19.19 1.22 -2.72
CA GLY A 87 -19.05 -0.14 -3.23
C GLY A 87 -17.77 -0.38 -4.02
N PHE A 88 -17.53 -1.66 -4.29
CA PHE A 88 -16.51 -2.10 -5.24
C PHE A 88 -17.08 -2.10 -6.65
N GLN A 89 -16.31 -1.61 -7.61
CA GLN A 89 -16.66 -1.61 -9.02
C GLN A 89 -15.59 -2.38 -9.81
N VAL A 90 -15.96 -3.47 -10.46
CA VAL A 90 -15.07 -4.16 -11.40
C VAL A 90 -14.99 -3.35 -12.68
N VAL A 91 -13.77 -3.06 -13.15
CA VAL A 91 -13.51 -2.24 -14.34
C VAL A 91 -12.52 -2.96 -15.23
N GLU A 92 -12.78 -3.01 -16.54
CA GLU A 92 -11.83 -3.57 -17.50
C GLU A 92 -10.60 -2.67 -17.61
N SER A 93 -9.41 -3.26 -17.56
CA SER A 93 -8.14 -2.53 -17.70
C SER A 93 -8.06 -1.68 -18.96
N ARG A 94 -8.62 -2.15 -20.07
CA ARG A 94 -8.68 -1.38 -21.33
C ARG A 94 -9.47 -0.07 -21.18
N SER A 95 -10.55 -0.08 -20.41
CA SER A 95 -11.38 1.11 -20.19
C SER A 95 -10.73 2.12 -19.24
N TYR A 96 -9.83 1.66 -18.38
CA TYR A 96 -9.17 2.47 -17.38
C TYR A 96 -7.79 2.98 -17.82
N TYR A 97 -6.94 2.09 -18.33
CA TYR A 97 -5.56 2.38 -18.73
C TYR A 97 -5.37 2.54 -20.25
N GLY A 98 -6.39 2.21 -21.05
CA GLY A 98 -6.34 2.29 -22.51
C GLY A 98 -5.92 0.99 -23.20
N LYS A 99 -5.92 1.01 -24.54
CA LYS A 99 -5.58 -0.16 -25.36
C LYS A 99 -4.08 -0.47 -25.25
N GLY A 100 -3.75 -1.74 -25.01
CA GLY A 100 -2.36 -2.21 -24.95
C GLY A 100 -1.76 -2.28 -23.53
N TYR A 101 -2.55 -1.94 -22.50
CA TYR A 101 -2.13 -2.14 -21.12
C TYR A 101 -2.00 -3.64 -20.80
N GLN A 102 -0.92 -4.00 -20.12
CA GLN A 102 -0.67 -5.34 -19.60
C GLN A 102 -0.16 -5.20 -18.16
N ASP A 103 -0.90 -5.78 -17.20
CA ASP A 103 -0.52 -5.75 -15.79
C ASP A 103 0.43 -6.91 -15.44
N VAL A 104 1.19 -6.74 -14.37
CA VAL A 104 1.96 -7.78 -13.72
C VAL A 104 1.04 -8.51 -12.73
N ALA A 105 0.83 -9.81 -12.94
CA ALA A 105 -0.03 -10.62 -12.06
C ALA A 105 0.50 -10.72 -10.62
N HIS A 106 1.82 -10.88 -10.46
CA HIS A 106 2.46 -11.03 -9.15
C HIS A 106 3.74 -10.22 -9.07
N ARG A 107 3.93 -9.48 -7.98
CA ARG A 107 5.17 -8.75 -7.70
C ARG A 107 5.61 -9.01 -6.26
N LYS A 108 6.44 -10.03 -6.10
CA LYS A 108 7.05 -10.42 -4.82
C LYS A 108 8.57 -10.27 -4.89
N PRO A 109 9.19 -9.39 -4.09
CA PRO A 109 10.63 -9.18 -4.14
C PRO A 109 11.37 -10.35 -3.47
N SER A 110 12.51 -10.75 -4.04
CA SER A 110 13.55 -11.41 -3.23
C SER A 110 14.29 -10.33 -2.44
N ILE A 111 14.44 -10.56 -1.13
CA ILE A 111 15.13 -9.67 -0.19
C ILE A 111 16.48 -10.24 0.27
N ASP A 112 17.01 -11.25 -0.45
CA ASP A 112 18.26 -11.93 -0.06
C ASP A 112 19.46 -10.98 -0.07
N ASN A 113 19.49 -10.03 -1.00
CA ASN A 113 20.51 -8.98 -0.99
C ASN A 113 20.36 -8.03 0.19
N ALA A 114 19.13 -7.69 0.60
CA ALA A 114 18.91 -6.83 1.76
C ALA A 114 19.35 -7.54 3.06
N ARG A 115 19.03 -8.83 3.21
CA ARG A 115 19.53 -9.67 4.30
C ARG A 115 21.06 -9.71 4.34
N ARG A 116 21.69 -10.04 3.21
CA ARG A 116 23.14 -10.23 3.11
C ARG A 116 23.92 -8.93 3.29
N CYS A 117 23.52 -7.86 2.60
CA CYS A 117 24.25 -6.60 2.58
C CYS A 117 23.95 -5.75 3.83
N LEU A 118 22.72 -5.77 4.32
CA LEU A 118 22.24 -4.85 5.35
C LEU A 118 21.94 -5.53 6.70
N GLY A 119 21.92 -6.86 6.76
CA GLY A 119 21.37 -7.59 7.93
C GLY A 119 19.92 -7.18 8.23
N TRP A 120 19.18 -6.77 7.20
CA TRP A 120 17.85 -6.20 7.32
C TRP A 120 16.79 -7.22 6.92
N GLU A 121 15.70 -7.23 7.68
CA GLU A 121 14.45 -7.91 7.37
C GLU A 121 13.28 -7.00 7.78
N PRO A 122 12.20 -6.96 6.97
CA PRO A 122 11.01 -6.20 7.33
C PRO A 122 10.28 -6.90 8.48
N SER A 123 9.69 -6.11 9.37
CA SER A 123 9.13 -6.60 10.63
C SER A 123 7.67 -6.24 10.84
N ILE A 124 7.14 -5.27 10.08
CA ILE A 124 5.81 -4.71 10.31
C ILE A 124 4.78 -5.42 9.43
N ALA A 125 3.72 -5.92 10.06
CA ALA A 125 2.65 -6.63 9.39
C ALA A 125 1.77 -5.69 8.55
N MET A 126 1.16 -6.24 7.50
CA MET A 126 0.31 -5.50 6.58
C MET A 126 -0.84 -4.76 7.29
N ARG A 127 -1.45 -5.39 8.31
CA ARG A 127 -2.56 -4.79 9.08
C ARG A 127 -2.12 -3.50 9.75
N ASP A 128 -1.01 -3.52 10.46
CA ASP A 128 -0.49 -2.36 11.20
C ASP A 128 -0.12 -1.23 10.23
N THR A 129 0.50 -1.59 9.10
CA THR A 129 0.80 -0.62 8.03
C THR A 129 -0.47 0.06 7.52
N VAL A 130 -1.54 -0.71 7.27
CA VAL A 130 -2.82 -0.20 6.75
C VAL A 130 -3.51 0.69 7.77
N GLU A 131 -3.60 0.27 9.03
CA GLU A 131 -4.25 1.03 10.10
C GLU A 131 -3.56 2.37 10.35
N GLU A 132 -2.22 2.38 10.43
CA GLU A 132 -1.45 3.62 10.63
C GLU A 132 -1.52 4.57 9.43
N THR A 133 -1.40 4.02 8.22
CA THR A 133 -1.54 4.81 7.00
C THR A 133 -2.93 5.45 6.94
N LEU A 134 -3.97 4.68 7.23
CA LEU A 134 -5.34 5.17 7.20
C LEU A 134 -5.58 6.26 8.26
N ASP A 135 -5.21 6.03 9.52
CA ASP A 135 -5.37 7.01 10.59
C ASP A 135 -4.71 8.35 10.25
N PHE A 136 -3.47 8.31 9.76
CA PHE A 136 -2.76 9.51 9.32
C PHE A 136 -3.51 10.27 8.23
N PHE A 137 -3.98 9.58 7.18
CA PHE A 137 -4.73 10.21 6.10
C PHE A 137 -6.05 10.81 6.58
N LEU A 138 -6.84 10.09 7.40
CA LEU A 138 -8.15 10.57 7.85
C LEU A 138 -8.05 11.79 8.78
N ARG A 139 -7.00 11.86 9.61
CA ARG A 139 -6.72 13.02 10.46
C ARG A 139 -6.18 14.23 9.69
N SER A 140 -5.56 13.98 8.54
CA SER A 140 -4.99 15.03 7.69
C SER A 140 -6.01 15.68 6.75
N VAL A 141 -7.20 15.09 6.61
CA VAL A 141 -8.30 15.72 5.85
C VAL A 141 -8.85 16.87 6.69
N ASP A 142 -8.84 18.07 6.13
CA ASP A 142 -9.44 19.24 6.79
C ASP A 142 -10.97 19.09 6.80
N ILE A 143 -11.53 18.75 7.95
CA ILE A 143 -12.97 18.47 8.12
C ILE A 143 -13.79 19.78 8.07
N ALA A 144 -13.14 20.94 8.25
CA ALA A 144 -13.81 22.24 8.36
C ALA A 144 -14.41 22.76 7.02
N GLU A 145 -13.86 22.38 5.87
CA GLU A 145 -14.36 22.86 4.56
C GLU A 145 -15.57 22.10 4.02
N ARG A 146 -15.94 20.96 4.62
CA ARG A 146 -17.02 20.09 4.10
C ARG A 146 -18.40 20.32 4.75
N ALA A 147 -18.50 21.28 5.66
CA ALA A 147 -19.74 21.63 6.37
C ALA A 147 -20.40 22.93 5.87
N SER A 148 -19.91 23.54 4.79
CA SER A 148 -20.54 24.70 4.12
C SER A 148 -21.21 24.31 2.81
#